data_AF-A0AB38RFH3-F1
#
_entry.id   AF-A0AB38RFH3-F1
#
_cell.length_a   1.000
_cell.length_b   1.000
_cell.length_c   1.000
_cell.angle_alpha   90.00
_cell.angle_beta   90.00
_cell.angle_gamma   90.00
#
_symmetry.space_group_name_H-M   'P 1'
#
loop_
_entity.id
_entity.type
_entity.pdbx_description
1 polymer ?
#
loop_
_entity_poly.entity_id
_entity_poly.type
_entity_poly.pdbx_seq_one_letter_code
_entity_poly.pdbx_strand_id
1 'polypeptide(L)'
;MSSRVLSRAVVGVLALALTGVGAPVALAQPVLAKSPDDGFYSYDGAAPLSSYAPGAVLETRTVPYTVLNIPTPIQAVQVLYRSTDALGQPSANVTSILRPANAQPNKVVSYQSFYDSLNPDDSPSRAIAGNTPIGDWTPSGRNFNIGGTFTSIEAALFGPLFALGYTIVVPDTEGPDANFAAGPEYGMMTLDALRAARDVPETGITDDAEIALMGYSGGAIATNWASILAPAYAPEINDNLIGAAQGGVLVNPANNLRYASGSIGWGGVVGMAVVGVARSYDIDFGKYLSDRGRDVMARLEDASIGNVLAQYPGLTWQDLVKPEYADPNTVPEYVDVVNKINMGTAATPTIPMFIAQAANGTIEGTQPGGPGVGAGDGVMITGDVRTLARKYCDAGLAIQYDQYDTISHFLGAMLWLPGALAWVDDRLNGKPAPSNCANIAPGNSLAPQEHAR
;
A
#
# COMPACT_ATOMS: atom_id res chain seq x y z
N MET A 1 2.46 25.46 56.42
CA MET A 1 3.70 26.02 55.84
C MET A 1 4.43 24.90 55.13
N SER A 2 4.73 25.09 53.84
CA SER A 2 5.83 24.54 52.98
C SER A 2 6.26 23.07 53.17
N SER A 3 6.47 22.22 52.15
CA SER A 3 6.94 22.48 50.80
C SER A 3 6.56 21.34 49.85
N ARG A 4 6.49 21.68 48.55
CA ARG A 4 6.39 20.77 47.41
C ARG A 4 7.78 20.18 47.11
N VAL A 5 7.86 18.92 46.71
CA VAL A 5 9.03 18.39 45.97
C VAL A 5 8.53 17.60 44.77
N LEU A 6 8.87 18.14 43.57
CA LEU A 6 8.74 17.48 42.28
C LEU A 6 9.85 16.41 42.15
N SER A 7 9.50 15.21 41.70
CA SER A 7 10.46 14.25 41.17
C SER A 7 10.66 14.51 39.68
N ARG A 8 11.87 14.94 39.29
CA ARG A 8 12.35 14.93 37.90
C ARG A 8 13.18 13.66 37.70
N ALA A 9 12.78 12.80 36.76
CA ALA A 9 13.61 11.72 36.26
C ALA A 9 14.59 12.29 35.23
N VAL A 10 15.88 12.05 35.43
CA VAL A 10 16.97 12.38 34.51
C VAL A 10 17.19 11.16 33.61
N VAL A 11 17.00 11.32 32.30
CA VAL A 11 17.43 10.34 31.28
C VAL A 11 18.89 10.62 30.97
N GLY A 12 19.77 9.69 31.37
CA GLY A 12 21.19 9.72 31.01
C GLY A 12 21.41 9.17 29.61
N VAL A 13 22.07 9.96 28.76
CA VAL A 13 22.56 9.54 27.44
C VAL A 13 23.89 8.81 27.64
N LEU A 14 23.95 7.52 27.29
CA LEU A 14 25.21 6.77 27.21
C LEU A 14 25.79 6.94 25.80
N ALA A 15 26.91 7.66 25.68
CA ALA A 15 27.71 7.69 24.47
C ALA A 15 28.70 6.52 24.49
N LEU A 16 28.58 5.59 23.52
CA LEU A 16 29.63 4.61 23.25
C LEU A 16 30.61 5.18 22.23
N ALA A 17 31.85 5.36 22.64
CA ALA A 17 32.98 5.63 21.74
C ALA A 17 33.48 4.31 21.15
N LEU A 18 33.45 4.18 19.83
CA LEU A 18 34.11 3.10 19.09
C LEU A 18 35.35 3.67 18.41
N THR A 19 36.53 3.37 18.95
CA THR A 19 37.81 3.61 18.29
C THR A 19 38.31 2.34 17.63
N GLY A 20 38.48 2.39 16.31
CA GLY A 20 39.44 1.56 15.57
C GLY A 20 38.85 0.49 14.66
N VAL A 21 38.79 0.77 13.35
CA VAL A 21 38.87 -0.25 12.28
C VAL A 21 39.63 0.36 11.10
N GLY A 22 40.56 -0.41 10.52
CA GLY A 22 41.37 -0.03 9.37
C GLY A 22 40.53 0.33 8.13
N ALA A 23 41.10 1.18 7.28
CA ALA A 23 40.44 1.69 6.09
C ALA A 23 40.07 0.56 5.11
N PRO A 24 38.79 0.39 4.74
CA PRO A 24 38.44 -0.43 3.60
C PRO A 24 38.84 0.30 2.32
N VAL A 25 39.43 -0.43 1.37
CA VAL A 25 39.60 0.04 -0.01
C VAL A 25 38.19 0.07 -0.62
N ALA A 26 37.57 1.25 -0.65
CA ALA A 26 36.30 1.46 -1.31
C ALA A 26 36.50 1.42 -2.83
N LEU A 27 36.01 0.37 -3.47
CA LEU A 27 35.68 0.43 -4.89
C LEU A 27 34.49 1.40 -4.99
N ALA A 28 34.72 2.60 -5.51
CA ALA A 28 33.66 3.55 -5.81
C ALA A 28 32.75 2.94 -6.88
N GLN A 29 31.64 2.35 -6.47
CA GLN A 29 30.53 2.11 -7.39
C GLN A 29 29.93 3.48 -7.73
N PRO A 30 29.67 3.77 -9.01
CA PRO A 30 29.00 5.01 -9.36
C PRO A 30 27.61 5.00 -8.71
N VAL A 31 27.39 5.90 -7.76
CA VAL A 31 26.05 6.30 -7.36
C VAL A 31 25.39 6.78 -8.65
N LEU A 32 24.33 6.10 -9.10
CA LEU A 32 23.52 6.57 -10.22
C LEU A 32 23.20 8.04 -9.94
N ALA A 33 23.66 8.93 -10.82
CA ALA A 33 23.38 10.34 -10.68
C ALA A 33 21.87 10.54 -10.64
N LYS A 34 21.40 11.44 -9.76
CA LYS A 34 20.01 11.94 -9.68
C LYS A 34 19.61 12.49 -11.05
N SER A 35 19.12 11.62 -11.93
CA SER A 35 18.51 12.00 -13.20
C SER A 35 17.00 11.89 -13.02
N PRO A 36 16.26 13.02 -13.07
CA PRO A 36 14.81 13.01 -13.18
C PRO A 36 14.34 12.14 -14.35
N ASP A 37 15.16 12.06 -15.40
CA ASP A 37 14.96 11.26 -16.60
C ASP A 37 15.68 9.90 -16.47
N ASP A 38 15.28 9.08 -15.52
CA ASP A 38 15.70 7.68 -15.47
C ASP A 38 14.87 6.87 -16.47
N GLY A 39 15.45 6.60 -17.65
CA GLY A 39 14.77 5.92 -18.74
C GLY A 39 14.22 4.53 -18.40
N PHE A 40 14.71 3.88 -17.33
CA PHE A 40 14.26 2.56 -16.89
C PHE A 40 12.77 2.50 -16.52
N TYR A 41 12.20 3.63 -16.12
CA TYR A 41 10.78 3.72 -15.74
C TYR A 41 9.85 3.94 -16.93
N SER A 42 10.42 4.10 -18.13
CA SER A 42 9.69 4.33 -19.36
C SER A 42 9.95 3.18 -20.32
N TYR A 43 8.88 2.51 -20.75
CA TYR A 43 9.01 1.48 -21.77
C TYR A 43 9.47 2.09 -23.11
N ASP A 44 10.47 1.48 -23.74
CA ASP A 44 11.14 1.99 -24.94
C ASP A 44 10.29 1.91 -26.23
N GLY A 45 9.17 1.21 -26.18
CA GLY A 45 8.26 1.04 -27.32
C GLY A 45 8.76 0.05 -28.38
N ALA A 46 9.68 -0.86 -28.05
CA ALA A 46 10.22 -1.84 -29.00
C ALA A 46 9.12 -2.69 -29.71
N ALA A 47 8.02 -2.97 -29.01
CA ALA A 47 6.80 -3.56 -29.57
C ALA A 47 5.56 -3.07 -28.79
N PRO A 48 4.33 -3.19 -29.30
CA PRO A 48 3.14 -2.88 -28.51
C PRO A 48 3.08 -3.74 -27.23
N LEU A 49 2.80 -3.13 -26.07
CA LEU A 49 2.69 -3.86 -24.79
C LEU A 49 1.66 -5.01 -24.83
N SER A 50 0.64 -4.89 -25.67
CA SER A 50 -0.37 -5.93 -25.93
C SER A 50 0.22 -7.23 -26.52
N SER A 51 1.42 -7.18 -27.09
CA SER A 51 2.11 -8.35 -27.64
C SER A 51 2.82 -9.20 -26.57
N TYR A 52 3.02 -8.67 -25.38
CA TYR A 52 3.62 -9.38 -24.25
C TYR A 52 2.54 -9.92 -23.29
N ALA A 53 2.82 -11.07 -22.70
CA ALA A 53 1.98 -11.62 -21.63
C ALA A 53 2.14 -10.79 -20.34
N PRO A 54 1.09 -10.67 -19.50
CA PRO A 54 1.23 -10.13 -18.15
C PRO A 54 2.36 -10.83 -17.38
N GLY A 55 3.23 -10.05 -16.74
CA GLY A 55 4.44 -10.52 -16.06
C GLY A 55 5.68 -10.63 -16.94
N ALA A 56 5.59 -10.42 -18.26
CA ALA A 56 6.76 -10.49 -19.13
C ALA A 56 7.81 -9.43 -18.77
N VAL A 57 9.06 -9.86 -18.66
CA VAL A 57 10.22 -9.00 -18.42
C VAL A 57 10.52 -8.17 -19.66
N LEU A 58 10.55 -6.85 -19.50
CA LEU A 58 10.86 -5.88 -20.56
C LEU A 58 12.30 -5.38 -20.43
N GLU A 59 12.73 -5.05 -19.21
CA GLU A 59 14.09 -4.62 -18.91
C GLU A 59 14.46 -5.01 -17.47
N THR A 60 15.75 -5.22 -17.22
CA THR A 60 16.29 -5.52 -15.89
C THR A 60 17.50 -4.65 -15.59
N ARG A 61 17.66 -4.24 -14.33
CA ARG A 61 18.90 -3.65 -13.84
C ARG A 61 19.19 -4.06 -12.41
N THR A 62 20.44 -3.91 -11.99
CA THR A 62 20.85 -4.08 -10.60
C THR A 62 21.35 -2.76 -10.05
N VAL A 63 20.81 -2.34 -8.90
CA VAL A 63 21.15 -1.08 -8.22
C VAL A 63 21.47 -1.36 -6.75
N PRO A 64 22.29 -0.54 -6.07
CA PRO A 64 22.38 -0.62 -4.62
C PRO A 64 21.02 -0.27 -4.01
N TYR A 65 20.54 -1.08 -3.06
CA TYR A 65 19.38 -0.71 -2.27
C TYR A 65 19.72 0.49 -1.40
N THR A 66 18.95 1.56 -1.50
CA THR A 66 19.16 2.78 -0.72
C THR A 66 18.08 3.01 0.33
N VAL A 67 18.45 3.74 1.39
CA VAL A 67 17.52 4.26 2.38
C VAL A 67 17.73 5.77 2.47
N LEU A 68 16.70 6.57 2.20
CA LEU A 68 16.82 8.03 2.09
C LEU A 68 17.94 8.45 1.11
N ASN A 69 18.00 7.79 -0.06
CA ASN A 69 19.03 7.97 -1.09
C ASN A 69 20.47 7.66 -0.63
N ILE A 70 20.66 7.02 0.53
CA ILE A 70 21.96 6.55 1.02
C ILE A 70 22.10 5.06 0.67
N PRO A 71 23.08 4.67 -0.15
CA PRO A 71 23.26 3.28 -0.54
C PRO A 71 23.62 2.38 0.65
N THR A 72 23.04 1.19 0.67
CA THR A 72 23.38 0.10 1.59
C THR A 72 24.23 -0.95 0.87
N PRO A 73 24.81 -1.94 1.59
CA PRO A 73 25.51 -3.06 0.95
C PRO A 73 24.60 -4.09 0.26
N ILE A 74 23.27 -3.96 0.40
CA ILE A 74 22.31 -4.87 -0.22
C ILE A 74 22.07 -4.42 -1.66
N GLN A 75 22.01 -5.37 -2.59
CA GLN A 75 21.63 -5.10 -3.98
C GLN A 75 20.13 -5.32 -4.19
N ALA A 76 19.54 -4.49 -5.04
CA ALA A 76 18.20 -4.66 -5.55
C ALA A 76 18.25 -5.01 -7.04
N VAL A 77 17.55 -6.06 -7.45
CA VAL A 77 17.25 -6.31 -8.86
C VAL A 77 15.95 -5.59 -9.17
N GLN A 78 15.96 -4.66 -10.12
CA GLN A 78 14.75 -4.02 -10.63
C GLN A 78 14.37 -4.62 -11.96
N VAL A 79 13.07 -4.81 -12.13
CA VAL A 79 12.48 -5.38 -13.33
C VAL A 79 11.40 -4.44 -13.81
N LEU A 80 11.56 -3.93 -15.04
CA LEU A 80 10.47 -3.32 -15.80
C LEU A 80 9.72 -4.47 -16.46
N TYR A 81 8.42 -4.58 -16.19
CA TYR A 81 7.59 -5.69 -16.66
C TYR A 81 6.27 -5.19 -17.24
N ARG A 82 5.68 -6.00 -18.12
CA ARG A 82 4.33 -5.76 -18.64
C ARG A 82 3.30 -6.18 -17.61
N SER A 83 2.36 -5.29 -17.30
CA SER A 83 1.22 -5.50 -16.40
C SER A 83 -0.11 -5.16 -17.08
N THR A 84 -1.19 -5.07 -16.29
CA THR A 84 -2.55 -4.69 -16.70
C THR A 84 -3.07 -3.59 -15.76
N ASP A 85 -3.57 -2.48 -16.32
CA ASP A 85 -4.15 -1.37 -15.54
C ASP A 85 -5.59 -1.63 -15.09
N ALA A 86 -6.19 -0.68 -14.35
CA ALA A 86 -7.56 -0.79 -13.83
C ALA A 86 -8.65 -0.95 -14.92
N LEU A 87 -8.38 -0.54 -16.17
CA LEU A 87 -9.29 -0.66 -17.31
C LEU A 87 -9.03 -1.94 -18.13
N GLY A 88 -8.11 -2.79 -17.70
CA GLY A 88 -7.75 -4.01 -18.41
C GLY A 88 -6.80 -3.79 -19.58
N GLN A 89 -6.18 -2.62 -19.71
CA GLN A 89 -5.25 -2.32 -20.79
C GLN A 89 -3.81 -2.70 -20.41
N PRO A 90 -2.97 -3.06 -21.39
CA PRO A 90 -1.55 -3.33 -21.14
C PRO A 90 -0.83 -2.09 -20.63
N SER A 91 -0.10 -2.24 -19.53
CA SER A 91 0.73 -1.20 -18.91
C SER A 91 2.15 -1.72 -18.67
N ALA A 92 3.13 -0.83 -18.48
CA ALA A 92 4.48 -1.20 -18.07
C ALA A 92 4.71 -0.67 -16.65
N ASN A 93 5.29 -1.49 -15.78
CA ASN A 93 5.49 -1.12 -14.38
C ASN A 93 6.80 -1.71 -13.83
N VAL A 94 7.22 -1.23 -12.66
CA VAL A 94 8.50 -1.62 -12.03
C VAL A 94 8.25 -2.38 -10.73
N THR A 95 9.11 -3.36 -10.48
CA THR A 95 9.22 -4.05 -9.18
C THR A 95 10.68 -4.13 -8.76
N SER A 96 10.93 -4.10 -7.45
CA SER A 96 12.26 -4.27 -6.87
C SER A 96 12.33 -5.55 -6.05
N ILE A 97 13.36 -6.35 -6.29
CA ILE A 97 13.62 -7.59 -5.58
C ILE A 97 14.86 -7.41 -4.70
N LEU A 98 14.68 -7.54 -3.39
CA LEU A 98 15.72 -7.45 -2.38
C LEU A 98 16.06 -8.85 -1.89
N ARG A 99 17.22 -9.35 -2.30
CA ARG A 99 17.70 -10.70 -1.96
C ARG A 99 18.82 -10.61 -0.94
N PRO A 100 18.63 -11.07 0.31
CA PRO A 100 19.69 -11.05 1.30
C PRO A 100 20.77 -12.12 1.01
N ALA A 101 21.98 -11.95 1.55
CA ALA A 101 23.10 -12.88 1.31
C ALA A 101 22.84 -14.31 1.83
N ASN A 102 22.02 -14.44 2.87
CA ASN A 102 21.54 -15.69 3.46
C ASN A 102 20.18 -16.12 2.89
N ALA A 103 19.81 -15.66 1.69
CA ALA A 103 18.51 -15.96 1.08
C ALA A 103 18.25 -17.46 0.98
N GLN A 104 17.08 -17.86 1.46
CA GLN A 104 16.49 -19.17 1.21
C GLN A 104 15.78 -19.10 -0.16
N PRO A 105 16.18 -19.92 -1.16
CA PRO A 105 15.69 -19.77 -2.53
C PRO A 105 14.16 -19.81 -2.69
N ASN A 106 13.49 -20.58 -1.84
CA ASN A 106 12.06 -20.87 -1.97
C ASN A 106 11.19 -20.03 -1.03
N LYS A 107 11.71 -18.99 -0.38
CA LYS A 107 10.93 -18.20 0.61
C LYS A 107 10.88 -16.74 0.23
N VAL A 108 9.69 -16.30 -0.18
CA VAL A 108 9.45 -14.97 -0.70
C VAL A 108 8.38 -14.26 0.11
N VAL A 109 8.62 -13.00 0.42
CA VAL A 109 7.62 -12.08 0.93
C VAL A 109 7.38 -11.02 -0.14
N SER A 110 6.15 -10.96 -0.67
CA SER A 110 5.71 -9.81 -1.46
C SER A 110 5.21 -8.74 -0.50
N TYR A 111 5.96 -7.64 -0.38
CA TYR A 111 5.63 -6.54 0.50
C TYR A 111 4.98 -5.41 -0.29
N GLN A 112 3.76 -5.07 0.07
CA GLN A 112 3.02 -3.97 -0.53
C GLN A 112 3.21 -2.70 0.31
N SER A 113 3.87 -1.70 -0.27
CA SER A 113 4.16 -0.41 0.38
C SER A 113 2.90 0.43 0.59
N PHE A 114 2.87 1.20 1.67
CA PHE A 114 1.87 2.24 1.92
C PHE A 114 2.31 3.63 1.42
N TYR A 115 3.06 3.71 0.31
CA TYR A 115 3.61 4.98 -0.14
C TYR A 115 2.55 6.03 -0.51
N ASP A 116 1.32 5.59 -0.81
CA ASP A 116 0.10 6.40 -0.88
C ASP A 116 0.34 7.74 -1.58
N SER A 117 0.61 7.71 -2.89
CA SER A 117 1.01 8.91 -3.64
C SER A 117 0.25 9.08 -4.96
N LEU A 118 0.18 10.32 -5.44
CA LEU A 118 -0.27 10.67 -6.79
C LEU A 118 0.89 11.10 -7.70
N ASN A 119 2.12 10.84 -7.25
CA ASN A 119 3.35 11.17 -7.95
C ASN A 119 4.21 9.90 -8.14
N PRO A 120 4.50 9.47 -9.38
CA PRO A 120 5.31 8.28 -9.65
C PRO A 120 6.76 8.38 -9.18
N ASP A 121 7.28 9.58 -8.90
CA ASP A 121 8.60 9.77 -8.31
C ASP A 121 8.70 9.27 -6.84
N ASP A 122 7.56 9.10 -6.17
CA ASP A 122 7.47 8.54 -4.82
C ASP A 122 7.38 7.01 -4.79
N SER A 123 7.35 6.36 -5.96
CA SER A 123 7.20 4.91 -6.08
C SER A 123 8.28 4.13 -5.31
N PRO A 124 7.94 2.95 -4.75
CA PRO A 124 8.88 2.17 -3.96
C PRO A 124 10.18 1.84 -4.66
N SER A 125 10.13 1.52 -5.95
CA SER A 125 11.31 1.22 -6.74
C SER A 125 12.22 2.44 -6.93
N ARG A 126 11.69 3.67 -7.03
CA ARG A 126 12.50 4.91 -7.05
C ARG A 126 13.23 5.13 -5.73
N ALA A 127 12.52 4.94 -4.61
CA ALA A 127 13.11 5.06 -3.29
C ALA A 127 14.22 4.00 -3.07
N ILE A 128 13.99 2.77 -3.52
CA ILE A 128 14.98 1.68 -3.47
C ILE A 128 16.21 1.99 -4.32
N ALA A 129 16.04 2.55 -5.51
CA ALA A 129 17.13 2.92 -6.42
C ALA A 129 17.91 4.18 -5.98
N GLY A 130 17.35 4.97 -5.05
CA GLY A 130 17.95 6.19 -4.53
C GLY A 130 17.81 7.40 -5.47
N ASN A 131 16.80 7.38 -6.34
CA ASN A 131 16.53 8.44 -7.30
C ASN A 131 15.21 9.17 -7.05
N THR A 132 14.50 8.89 -5.94
CA THR A 132 13.37 9.73 -5.50
C THR A 132 13.88 11.15 -5.15
N PRO A 133 13.30 12.20 -5.73
CA PRO A 133 13.54 13.57 -5.29
C PRO A 133 13.15 13.76 -3.82
N ILE A 134 13.95 14.51 -3.04
CA ILE A 134 13.65 14.84 -1.65
C ILE A 134 13.97 16.31 -1.40
N GLY A 135 13.01 17.07 -0.86
CA GLY A 135 13.20 18.46 -0.42
C GLY A 135 13.07 19.53 -1.51
N ASP A 136 12.81 19.13 -2.76
CA ASP A 136 12.52 20.02 -3.88
C ASP A 136 10.99 20.08 -4.15
N TRP A 137 10.52 20.96 -5.03
CA TRP A 137 9.11 21.02 -5.45
C TRP A 137 8.76 19.87 -6.42
N THR A 138 7.55 19.34 -6.33
CA THR A 138 7.00 18.38 -7.30
C THR A 138 6.81 19.04 -8.68
N PRO A 139 6.64 18.27 -9.77
CA PRO A 139 6.47 18.83 -11.12
C PRO A 139 5.34 19.86 -11.25
N SER A 140 4.25 19.72 -10.49
CA SER A 140 3.14 20.69 -10.48
C SER A 140 3.51 22.05 -9.89
N GLY A 141 4.61 22.12 -9.13
CA GLY A 141 5.00 23.27 -8.31
C GLY A 141 4.07 23.54 -7.12
N ARG A 142 3.21 22.59 -6.73
CA ARG A 142 2.21 22.76 -5.66
C ARG A 142 2.49 21.95 -4.40
N ASN A 143 3.31 20.91 -4.50
CA ASN A 143 3.68 20.03 -3.40
C ASN A 143 5.20 19.94 -3.24
N PHE A 144 5.65 19.42 -2.11
CA PHE A 144 7.06 19.11 -1.89
C PHE A 144 7.31 17.62 -2.12
N ASN A 145 8.46 17.30 -2.69
CA ASN A 145 8.93 15.93 -2.83
C ASN A 145 9.35 15.40 -1.46
N ILE A 146 8.42 14.75 -0.78
CA ILE A 146 8.61 14.11 0.52
C ILE A 146 8.02 12.70 0.59
N GLY A 147 7.28 12.25 -0.44
CA GLY A 147 6.57 10.96 -0.40
C GLY A 147 7.52 9.77 -0.29
N GLY A 148 8.55 9.69 -1.13
CA GLY A 148 9.52 8.58 -1.07
C GLY A 148 10.31 8.47 0.24
N THR A 149 10.22 9.46 1.14
CA THR A 149 10.75 9.30 2.51
C THR A 149 9.95 8.28 3.33
N PHE A 150 8.64 8.14 3.08
CA PHE A 150 7.80 7.14 3.72
C PHE A 150 8.19 5.73 3.28
N THR A 151 8.40 5.51 1.99
CA THR A 151 8.92 4.24 1.48
C THR A 151 10.30 3.90 2.05
N SER A 152 11.16 4.93 2.23
CA SER A 152 12.45 4.75 2.88
C SER A 152 12.34 4.36 4.36
N ILE A 153 11.28 4.77 5.07
CA ILE A 153 11.05 4.38 6.47
C ILE A 153 10.60 2.91 6.55
N GLU A 154 9.86 2.41 5.56
CA GLU A 154 9.48 0.99 5.46
C GLU A 154 10.68 0.05 5.36
N ALA A 155 11.86 0.55 4.99
CA ALA A 155 13.13 -0.18 5.07
C ALA A 155 13.37 -0.86 6.42
N ALA A 156 12.94 -0.22 7.52
CA ALA A 156 13.09 -0.76 8.87
C ALA A 156 12.33 -2.10 9.05
N LEU A 157 11.28 -2.34 8.25
CA LEU A 157 10.46 -3.55 8.28
C LEU A 157 11.19 -4.75 7.63
N PHE A 158 12.16 -4.49 6.75
CA PHE A 158 12.85 -5.53 5.99
C PHE A 158 13.95 -6.21 6.80
N GLY A 159 14.50 -5.55 7.83
CA GLY A 159 15.57 -6.10 8.67
C GLY A 159 15.26 -7.49 9.24
N PRO A 160 14.12 -7.69 9.93
CA PRO A 160 13.70 -9.02 10.41
C PRO A 160 13.55 -10.06 9.28
N LEU A 161 12.99 -9.68 8.14
CA LEU A 161 12.79 -10.58 7.00
C LEU A 161 14.14 -11.01 6.37
N PHE A 162 15.08 -10.07 6.23
CA PHE A 162 16.44 -10.38 5.80
C PHE A 162 17.18 -11.29 6.79
N ALA A 163 17.01 -11.06 8.10
CA ALA A 163 17.60 -11.93 9.12
C ALA A 163 17.10 -13.38 9.03
N LEU A 164 15.83 -13.58 8.63
CA LEU A 164 15.25 -14.89 8.36
C LEU A 164 15.65 -15.47 6.99
N GLY A 165 16.32 -14.68 6.15
CA GLY A 165 16.75 -15.08 4.81
C GLY A 165 15.63 -15.09 3.78
N TYR A 166 14.63 -14.23 3.93
CA TYR A 166 13.53 -14.12 2.97
C TYR A 166 13.86 -13.12 1.88
N THR A 167 13.59 -13.51 0.62
CA THR A 167 13.63 -12.59 -0.52
C THR A 167 12.39 -11.71 -0.46
N ILE A 168 12.55 -10.40 -0.64
CA ILE A 168 11.44 -9.45 -0.60
C ILE A 168 11.18 -8.91 -2.00
N VAL A 169 9.94 -9.02 -2.48
CA VAL A 169 9.49 -8.39 -3.73
C VAL A 169 8.64 -7.18 -3.38
N VAL A 170 9.03 -6.01 -3.86
CA VAL A 170 8.36 -4.72 -3.61
C VAL A 170 7.87 -4.15 -4.94
N PRO A 171 6.62 -4.41 -5.33
CA PRO A 171 6.02 -3.83 -6.54
C PRO A 171 5.62 -2.38 -6.34
N ASP A 172 5.68 -1.59 -7.41
CA ASP A 172 5.05 -0.26 -7.46
C ASP A 172 3.54 -0.42 -7.68
N THR A 173 2.81 -0.70 -6.60
CA THR A 173 1.43 -1.21 -6.67
C THR A 173 0.45 -0.28 -7.37
N GLU A 174 0.69 1.03 -7.38
CA GLU A 174 -0.26 2.01 -7.91
C GLU A 174 -0.05 2.29 -9.41
N GLY A 175 0.82 1.49 -10.05
CA GLY A 175 1.11 1.60 -11.48
C GLY A 175 2.06 2.75 -11.83
N PRO A 176 2.35 2.94 -13.13
CA PRO A 176 3.36 3.89 -13.61
C PRO A 176 3.02 5.36 -13.34
N ASP A 177 1.75 5.68 -13.10
CA ASP A 177 1.27 7.05 -12.85
C ASP A 177 0.99 7.32 -11.36
N ALA A 178 1.23 6.33 -10.48
CA ALA A 178 0.85 6.35 -9.07
C ALA A 178 -0.63 6.69 -8.84
N ASN A 179 -1.54 5.88 -9.37
CA ASN A 179 -2.97 6.12 -9.24
C ASN A 179 -3.51 5.57 -7.91
N PHE A 180 -3.40 6.39 -6.86
CA PHE A 180 -3.79 6.00 -5.51
C PHE A 180 -5.24 5.50 -5.37
N ALA A 181 -5.37 4.39 -4.64
CA ALA A 181 -6.57 3.70 -4.16
C ALA A 181 -7.39 2.88 -5.19
N ALA A 182 -6.86 2.59 -6.37
CA ALA A 182 -7.49 1.71 -7.35
C ALA A 182 -7.15 0.22 -7.12
N GLY A 183 -7.91 -0.42 -6.22
CA GLY A 183 -7.60 -1.76 -5.74
C GLY A 183 -7.35 -2.86 -6.79
N PRO A 184 -8.20 -3.05 -7.83
CA PRO A 184 -7.95 -4.06 -8.86
C PRO A 184 -6.60 -3.89 -9.57
N GLU A 185 -6.20 -2.65 -9.88
CA GLU A 185 -4.89 -2.34 -10.47
C GLU A 185 -3.77 -2.78 -9.53
N TYR A 186 -3.86 -2.46 -8.24
CA TYR A 186 -2.88 -2.87 -7.25
C TYR A 186 -2.67 -4.39 -7.21
N GLY A 187 -3.77 -5.14 -7.32
CA GLY A 187 -3.74 -6.60 -7.37
C GLY A 187 -3.04 -7.13 -8.62
N MET A 188 -3.37 -6.60 -9.80
CA MET A 188 -2.73 -7.01 -11.07
C MET A 188 -1.25 -6.66 -11.10
N MET A 189 -0.88 -5.44 -10.70
CA MET A 189 0.52 -5.00 -10.58
C MET A 189 1.31 -5.93 -9.64
N THR A 190 0.74 -6.29 -8.49
CA THR A 190 1.40 -7.19 -7.53
C THR A 190 1.61 -8.59 -8.11
N LEU A 191 0.60 -9.18 -8.76
CA LEU A 191 0.68 -10.54 -9.30
C LEU A 191 1.62 -10.63 -10.50
N ASP A 192 1.59 -9.63 -11.40
CA ASP A 192 2.48 -9.57 -12.55
C ASP A 192 3.93 -9.27 -12.14
N ALA A 193 4.15 -8.49 -11.08
CA ALA A 193 5.47 -8.34 -10.48
C ALA A 193 6.03 -9.66 -9.94
N LEU A 194 5.19 -10.51 -9.35
CA LEU A 194 5.61 -11.84 -8.87
C LEU A 194 5.96 -12.79 -10.03
N ARG A 195 5.22 -12.72 -11.15
CA ARG A 195 5.59 -13.42 -12.40
C ARG A 195 6.95 -12.95 -12.91
N ALA A 196 7.11 -11.64 -13.09
CA ALA A 196 8.35 -11.06 -13.59
C ALA A 196 9.55 -11.37 -12.69
N ALA A 197 9.35 -11.36 -11.36
CA ALA A 197 10.40 -11.68 -10.41
C ALA A 197 10.87 -13.13 -10.50
N ARG A 198 9.98 -14.09 -10.84
CA ARG A 198 10.36 -15.50 -11.07
C ARG A 198 11.15 -15.69 -12.36
N ASP A 199 10.83 -14.91 -13.38
CA ASP A 199 11.43 -15.05 -14.72
C ASP A 199 12.84 -14.44 -14.83
N VAL A 200 13.36 -13.82 -13.77
CA VAL A 200 14.70 -13.20 -13.74
C VAL A 200 15.66 -14.05 -12.87
N PRO A 201 16.65 -14.74 -13.46
CA PRO A 201 17.55 -15.65 -12.73
C PRO A 201 18.28 -15.01 -11.53
N GLU A 202 18.60 -13.73 -11.61
CA GLU A 202 19.32 -12.97 -10.58
C GLU A 202 18.53 -12.87 -9.26
N THR A 203 17.19 -12.93 -9.32
CA THR A 203 16.33 -12.90 -8.13
C THR A 203 16.45 -14.17 -7.31
N GLY A 204 16.85 -15.29 -7.93
CA GLY A 204 16.96 -16.60 -7.29
C GLY A 204 15.62 -17.17 -6.79
N ILE A 205 14.49 -16.61 -7.22
CA ILE A 205 13.15 -17.12 -6.90
C ILE A 205 12.88 -18.30 -7.82
N THR A 206 12.53 -19.44 -7.23
CA THR A 206 12.24 -20.69 -7.96
C THR A 206 10.75 -20.84 -8.26
N ASP A 207 10.41 -21.75 -9.19
CA ASP A 207 9.03 -22.09 -9.54
C ASP A 207 8.24 -22.68 -8.35
N ASP A 208 8.92 -23.31 -7.39
CA ASP A 208 8.34 -23.89 -6.17
C ASP A 208 8.44 -22.95 -4.95
N ALA A 209 8.76 -21.67 -5.17
CA ALA A 209 8.84 -20.70 -4.08
C ALA A 209 7.51 -20.52 -3.36
N GLU A 210 7.53 -20.61 -2.04
CA GLU A 210 6.44 -20.25 -1.14
C GLU A 210 6.39 -18.72 -0.99
N ILE A 211 5.23 -18.13 -1.26
CA ILE A 211 5.03 -16.68 -1.27
C ILE A 211 4.04 -16.26 -0.18
N ALA A 212 4.47 -15.37 0.72
CA ALA A 212 3.59 -14.64 1.61
C ALA A 212 3.31 -13.23 1.06
N LEU A 213 2.08 -12.76 1.17
CA LEU A 213 1.74 -11.35 0.91
C LEU A 213 1.69 -10.58 2.24
N MET A 214 2.18 -9.34 2.27
CA MET A 214 2.19 -8.51 3.48
C MET A 214 2.00 -7.02 3.15
N GLY A 215 1.05 -6.36 3.82
CA GLY A 215 0.83 -4.92 3.66
C GLY A 215 -0.13 -4.32 4.68
N TYR A 216 0.03 -3.04 5.02
CA TYR A 216 -0.84 -2.31 5.96
C TYR A 216 -1.35 -1.01 5.32
N SER A 217 -2.53 -0.52 5.69
CA SER A 217 -3.12 0.70 5.12
C SER A 217 -3.27 0.60 3.59
N GLY A 218 -2.69 1.52 2.80
CA GLY A 218 -2.65 1.42 1.34
C GLY A 218 -2.02 0.14 0.83
N GLY A 219 -0.99 -0.39 1.53
CA GLY A 219 -0.41 -1.69 1.23
C GLY A 219 -1.42 -2.84 1.37
N ALA A 220 -2.35 -2.74 2.33
CA ALA A 220 -3.41 -3.75 2.51
C ALA A 220 -4.43 -3.75 1.36
N ILE A 221 -4.58 -2.64 0.62
CA ILE A 221 -5.38 -2.60 -0.61
C ILE A 221 -4.80 -3.59 -1.62
N ALA A 222 -3.49 -3.48 -1.89
CA ALA A 222 -2.79 -4.36 -2.81
C ALA A 222 -2.77 -5.80 -2.32
N THR A 223 -2.45 -6.03 -1.04
CA THR A 223 -2.39 -7.37 -0.46
C THR A 223 -3.73 -8.11 -0.60
N ASN A 224 -4.86 -7.46 -0.32
CA ASN A 224 -6.17 -8.10 -0.45
C ASN A 224 -6.58 -8.29 -1.91
N TRP A 225 -6.43 -7.27 -2.76
CA TRP A 225 -6.81 -7.38 -4.18
C TRP A 225 -5.95 -8.39 -4.94
N ALA A 226 -4.65 -8.48 -4.65
CA ALA A 226 -3.80 -9.55 -5.18
C ALA A 226 -4.34 -10.93 -4.75
N SER A 227 -4.74 -11.09 -3.48
CA SER A 227 -5.34 -12.33 -2.99
C SER A 227 -6.67 -12.67 -3.67
N ILE A 228 -7.54 -11.67 -3.87
CA ILE A 228 -8.84 -11.81 -4.55
C ILE A 228 -8.66 -12.25 -6.01
N LEU A 229 -7.71 -11.63 -6.71
CA LEU A 229 -7.50 -11.84 -8.14
C LEU A 229 -6.68 -13.08 -8.45
N ALA A 230 -5.76 -13.50 -7.57
CA ALA A 230 -4.81 -14.58 -7.83
C ALA A 230 -5.45 -15.86 -8.41
N PRO A 231 -6.57 -16.41 -7.87
CA PRO A 231 -7.12 -17.67 -8.37
C PRO A 231 -7.55 -17.63 -9.85
N ALA A 232 -8.00 -16.47 -10.32
CA ALA A 232 -8.52 -16.31 -11.68
C ALA A 232 -7.53 -15.65 -12.64
N TYR A 233 -6.74 -14.68 -12.14
CA TYR A 233 -5.82 -13.87 -12.95
C TYR A 233 -4.42 -14.48 -13.06
N ALA A 234 -3.92 -15.09 -11.97
CA ALA A 234 -2.59 -15.66 -11.88
C ALA A 234 -2.59 -16.98 -11.10
N PRO A 235 -3.28 -18.03 -11.60
CA PRO A 235 -3.40 -19.30 -10.90
C PRO A 235 -2.04 -19.93 -10.55
N GLU A 236 -1.04 -19.78 -11.42
CA GLU A 236 0.33 -20.26 -11.20
C GLU A 236 1.10 -19.50 -10.09
N ILE A 237 0.71 -18.26 -9.80
CA ILE A 237 1.17 -17.54 -8.61
C ILE A 237 0.35 -17.97 -7.39
N ASN A 238 -0.98 -18.09 -7.55
CA ASN A 238 -1.91 -18.50 -6.50
C ASN A 238 -1.54 -19.84 -5.86
N ASP A 239 -1.12 -20.82 -6.66
CA ASP A 239 -0.71 -22.15 -6.20
C ASP A 239 0.45 -22.11 -5.20
N ASN A 240 1.22 -21.02 -5.22
CA ASN A 240 2.38 -20.80 -4.36
C ASN A 240 2.13 -19.78 -3.24
N LEU A 241 0.94 -19.16 -3.19
CA LEU A 241 0.58 -18.22 -2.13
C LEU A 241 0.24 -19.00 -0.85
N ILE A 242 1.11 -18.92 0.16
CA ILE A 242 0.93 -19.63 1.44
C ILE A 242 0.16 -18.81 2.49
N GLY A 243 -0.18 -17.57 2.17
CA GLY A 243 -1.06 -16.72 2.97
C GLY A 243 -0.82 -15.21 2.79
N ALA A 244 -1.75 -14.42 3.33
CA ALA A 244 -1.63 -12.96 3.35
C ALA A 244 -1.80 -12.39 4.77
N ALA A 245 -0.85 -11.54 5.20
CA ALA A 245 -0.96 -10.75 6.42
C ALA A 245 -1.26 -9.29 6.06
N GLN A 246 -2.33 -8.75 6.62
CA GLN A 246 -2.77 -7.38 6.30
C GLN A 246 -3.40 -6.67 7.51
N GLY A 247 -3.42 -5.35 7.48
CA GLY A 247 -4.15 -4.58 8.49
C GLY A 247 -4.55 -3.19 8.02
N GLY A 248 -5.55 -2.59 8.67
CA GLY A 248 -6.13 -1.31 8.24
C GLY A 248 -6.67 -1.40 6.82
N VAL A 249 -7.61 -2.33 6.58
CA VAL A 249 -8.03 -2.72 5.22
C VAL A 249 -9.13 -1.79 4.68
N LEU A 250 -8.94 -1.22 3.50
CA LEU A 250 -9.96 -0.47 2.76
C LEU A 250 -10.92 -1.42 2.04
N VAL A 251 -12.05 -1.74 2.68
CA VAL A 251 -13.00 -2.74 2.15
C VAL A 251 -14.02 -2.15 1.19
N ASN A 252 -14.69 -1.07 1.60
CA ASN A 252 -15.77 -0.45 0.83
C ASN A 252 -15.56 1.08 0.74
N PRO A 253 -14.92 1.56 -0.35
CA PRO A 253 -14.62 2.98 -0.52
C PRO A 253 -15.83 3.91 -0.41
N ALA A 254 -17.04 3.45 -0.72
CA ALA A 254 -18.25 4.25 -0.56
C ALA A 254 -18.64 4.50 0.91
N ASN A 255 -18.39 3.54 1.79
CA ASN A 255 -18.55 3.72 3.23
C ASN A 255 -17.43 4.62 3.77
N ASN A 256 -16.18 4.40 3.34
CA ASN A 256 -15.02 5.19 3.77
C ASN A 256 -15.15 6.69 3.43
N LEU A 257 -15.65 7.03 2.24
CA LEU A 257 -15.91 8.44 1.87
C LEU A 257 -16.83 9.13 2.89
N ARG A 258 -17.86 8.42 3.36
CA ARG A 258 -18.82 8.94 4.35
C ARG A 258 -18.23 8.97 5.76
N TYR A 259 -17.47 7.94 6.13
CA TYR A 259 -16.82 7.83 7.44
C TYR A 259 -15.77 8.92 7.67
N ALA A 260 -14.90 9.15 6.70
CA ALA A 260 -13.81 10.12 6.82
C ALA A 260 -14.23 11.56 6.47
N SER A 261 -15.49 11.77 6.06
CA SER A 261 -16.03 13.10 5.76
C SER A 261 -15.93 14.02 6.98
N GLY A 262 -15.28 15.17 6.81
CA GLY A 262 -15.08 16.12 7.91
C GLY A 262 -13.97 15.74 8.88
N SER A 263 -13.18 14.70 8.58
CA SER A 263 -12.00 14.34 9.38
C SER A 263 -11.02 15.51 9.45
N ILE A 264 -10.43 15.70 10.64
CA ILE A 264 -9.39 16.72 10.85
C ILE A 264 -8.04 16.24 10.30
N GLY A 265 -7.78 14.92 10.36
CA GLY A 265 -6.49 14.33 9.99
C GLY A 265 -6.42 13.76 8.58
N TRP A 266 -7.55 13.27 8.06
CA TRP A 266 -7.59 12.38 6.89
C TRP A 266 -8.24 12.98 5.64
N GLY A 267 -8.78 14.20 5.71
CA GLY A 267 -9.49 14.84 4.60
C GLY A 267 -8.68 14.89 3.30
N GLY A 268 -7.39 15.21 3.40
CA GLY A 268 -6.49 15.24 2.25
C GLY A 268 -6.26 13.86 1.60
N VAL A 269 -6.13 12.79 2.39
CA VAL A 269 -5.98 11.40 1.90
C VAL A 269 -7.25 10.93 1.18
N VAL A 270 -8.43 11.27 1.71
CA VAL A 270 -9.71 11.00 1.04
C VAL A 270 -9.78 11.72 -0.30
N GLY A 271 -9.34 12.99 -0.35
CA GLY A 271 -9.22 13.74 -1.60
C GLY A 271 -8.28 13.06 -2.60
N MET A 272 -7.12 12.57 -2.13
CA MET A 272 -6.18 11.85 -2.99
C MET A 272 -6.81 10.58 -3.58
N ALA A 273 -7.53 9.81 -2.77
CA ALA A 273 -8.22 8.61 -3.24
C ALA A 273 -9.25 8.93 -4.34
N VAL A 274 -9.97 10.06 -4.23
CA VAL A 274 -10.87 10.51 -5.30
C VAL A 274 -10.12 10.84 -6.58
N VAL A 275 -8.97 11.53 -6.49
CA VAL A 275 -8.13 11.85 -7.67
C VAL A 275 -7.57 10.58 -8.31
N GLY A 276 -6.95 9.70 -7.53
CA GLY A 276 -6.31 8.49 -8.04
C GLY A 276 -7.30 7.51 -8.65
N VAL A 277 -8.44 7.27 -8.00
CA VAL A 277 -9.53 6.45 -8.58
C VAL A 277 -10.10 7.09 -9.85
N ALA A 278 -10.24 8.43 -9.91
CA ALA A 278 -10.68 9.07 -11.13
C ALA A 278 -9.68 8.88 -12.29
N ARG A 279 -8.37 8.91 -12.01
CA ARG A 279 -7.32 8.64 -13.01
C ARG A 279 -7.35 7.20 -13.49
N SER A 280 -7.34 6.21 -12.58
CA SER A 280 -7.33 4.79 -12.96
C SER A 280 -8.51 4.38 -13.84
N TYR A 281 -9.65 5.08 -13.76
CA TYR A 281 -10.86 4.74 -14.50
C TYR A 281 -11.25 5.76 -15.58
N ASP A 282 -10.35 6.66 -15.97
CA ASP A 282 -10.57 7.71 -16.98
C ASP A 282 -11.84 8.55 -16.73
N ILE A 283 -12.13 8.85 -15.47
CA ILE A 283 -13.31 9.64 -15.08
C ILE A 283 -12.97 11.13 -15.15
N ASP A 284 -13.62 11.85 -16.06
CA ASP A 284 -13.62 13.33 -16.01
C ASP A 284 -14.48 13.80 -14.84
N PHE A 285 -13.86 13.91 -13.67
CA PHE A 285 -14.50 14.37 -12.45
C PHE A 285 -14.72 15.90 -12.44
N GLY A 286 -14.06 16.64 -13.35
CA GLY A 286 -14.07 18.11 -13.39
C GLY A 286 -15.45 18.72 -13.57
N LYS A 287 -16.35 18.02 -14.27
CA LYS A 287 -17.75 18.44 -14.48
C LYS A 287 -18.59 18.46 -13.19
N TYR A 288 -18.20 17.69 -12.16
CA TYR A 288 -18.90 17.60 -10.87
C TYR A 288 -18.36 18.59 -9.83
N LEU A 289 -17.15 19.10 -10.03
CA LEU A 289 -16.44 19.90 -9.02
C LEU A 289 -17.05 21.29 -8.81
N SER A 290 -17.08 21.73 -7.56
CA SER A 290 -17.22 23.14 -7.18
C SER A 290 -15.94 23.92 -7.51
N ASP A 291 -15.96 25.24 -7.34
CA ASP A 291 -14.72 26.05 -7.48
C ASP A 291 -13.67 25.65 -6.43
N ARG A 292 -14.10 25.39 -5.19
CA ARG A 292 -13.22 24.89 -4.13
C ARG A 292 -12.68 23.51 -4.48
N GLY A 293 -13.52 22.62 -5.01
CA GLY A 293 -13.11 21.30 -5.46
C GLY A 293 -12.07 21.34 -6.56
N ARG A 294 -12.21 22.24 -7.55
CA ARG A 294 -11.20 22.45 -8.59
C ARG A 294 -9.85 22.86 -8.01
N ASP A 295 -9.81 23.79 -7.06
CA ASP A 295 -8.56 24.20 -6.39
C ASP A 295 -7.95 23.05 -5.59
N VAL A 296 -8.75 22.35 -4.78
CA VAL A 296 -8.26 21.23 -3.96
C VAL A 296 -7.74 20.10 -4.83
N MET A 297 -8.50 19.63 -5.82
CA MET A 297 -8.07 18.54 -6.71
C MET A 297 -6.82 18.91 -7.50
N ALA A 298 -6.68 20.17 -7.94
CA ALA A 298 -5.46 20.63 -8.59
C ALA A 298 -4.26 20.58 -7.64
N ARG A 299 -4.41 20.95 -6.36
CA ARG A 299 -3.32 20.82 -5.36
C ARG A 299 -2.96 19.37 -5.05
N LEU A 300 -3.88 18.44 -5.22
CA LEU A 300 -3.64 17.03 -4.94
C LEU A 300 -3.00 16.27 -6.11
N GLU A 301 -2.90 16.87 -7.31
CA GLU A 301 -2.56 16.16 -8.54
C GLU A 301 -1.23 15.37 -8.49
N ASP A 302 -0.27 15.79 -7.68
CA ASP A 302 1.00 15.09 -7.49
C ASP A 302 1.40 15.08 -6.01
N ALA A 303 0.39 15.07 -5.14
CA ALA A 303 0.59 15.02 -3.71
C ALA A 303 0.87 13.58 -3.24
N SER A 304 1.69 13.47 -2.20
CA SER A 304 1.88 12.22 -1.44
C SER A 304 1.17 12.27 -0.10
N ILE A 305 1.03 11.14 0.58
CA ILE A 305 0.51 11.08 1.95
C ILE A 305 1.21 12.08 2.89
N GLY A 306 2.52 12.27 2.73
CA GLY A 306 3.29 13.25 3.49
C GLY A 306 2.85 14.70 3.28
N ASN A 307 2.34 15.04 2.09
CA ASN A 307 1.85 16.38 1.76
C ASN A 307 0.46 16.65 2.33
N VAL A 308 -0.35 15.61 2.54
CA VAL A 308 -1.79 15.76 2.82
C VAL A 308 -2.21 15.33 4.22
N LEU A 309 -1.38 14.55 4.92
CA LEU A 309 -1.69 14.08 6.26
C LEU A 309 -1.79 15.28 7.23
N ALA A 310 -2.88 15.31 8.02
CA ALA A 310 -3.24 16.44 8.87
C ALA A 310 -3.42 17.79 8.14
N GLN A 311 -3.56 17.76 6.82
CA GLN A 311 -3.99 18.89 6.00
C GLN A 311 -5.46 18.76 5.61
N TYR A 312 -6.03 19.86 5.11
CA TYR A 312 -7.45 19.94 4.72
C TYR A 312 -8.42 19.55 5.86
N PRO A 313 -8.27 20.12 7.08
CA PRO A 313 -9.08 19.73 8.21
C PRO A 313 -10.55 20.04 7.96
N GLY A 314 -11.42 19.05 8.19
CA GLY A 314 -12.86 19.21 8.01
C GLY A 314 -13.31 19.17 6.55
N LEU A 315 -12.44 18.79 5.60
CA LEU A 315 -12.84 18.64 4.20
C LEU A 315 -13.94 17.58 4.06
N THR A 316 -15.00 17.93 3.35
CA THR A 316 -16.13 17.04 3.05
C THR A 316 -16.27 16.81 1.55
N TRP A 317 -17.02 15.77 1.17
CA TRP A 317 -17.43 15.60 -0.23
C TRP A 317 -18.16 16.83 -0.78
N GLN A 318 -19.04 17.42 0.03
CA GLN A 318 -19.84 18.59 -0.34
C GLN A 318 -19.01 19.85 -0.57
N ASP A 319 -17.80 19.94 -0.01
CA ASP A 319 -16.84 21.00 -0.34
C ASP A 319 -16.25 20.83 -1.75
N LEU A 320 -16.12 19.58 -2.21
CA LEU A 320 -15.47 19.23 -3.47
C LEU A 320 -16.41 19.35 -4.67
N VAL A 321 -17.70 19.10 -4.49
CA VAL A 321 -18.65 19.01 -5.61
C VAL A 321 -19.67 20.16 -5.61
N LYS A 322 -20.33 20.38 -6.76
CA LYS A 322 -21.43 21.34 -6.86
C LYS A 322 -22.64 20.89 -6.00
N PRO A 323 -23.51 21.80 -5.56
CA PRO A 323 -24.63 21.47 -4.66
C PRO A 323 -25.56 20.36 -5.18
N GLU A 324 -25.79 20.28 -6.49
CA GLU A 324 -26.61 19.22 -7.09
C GLU A 324 -26.00 17.81 -6.97
N TYR A 325 -24.69 17.71 -6.67
CA TYR A 325 -23.95 16.46 -6.47
C TYR A 325 -23.61 16.18 -4.99
N ALA A 326 -24.21 16.91 -4.05
CA ALA A 326 -23.89 16.82 -2.63
C ALA A 326 -24.10 15.41 -2.03
N ASP A 327 -24.99 14.61 -2.62
CA ASP A 327 -25.03 13.16 -2.42
C ASP A 327 -24.12 12.48 -3.46
N PRO A 328 -23.05 11.77 -3.05
CA PRO A 328 -22.16 11.06 -3.98
C PRO A 328 -22.90 10.16 -4.97
N ASN A 329 -24.04 9.58 -4.60
CA ASN A 329 -24.78 8.65 -5.44
C ASN A 329 -25.50 9.32 -6.63
N THR A 330 -25.52 10.65 -6.68
CA THR A 330 -25.99 11.43 -7.84
C THR A 330 -24.93 11.56 -8.94
N VAL A 331 -23.68 11.16 -8.67
CA VAL A 331 -22.60 11.08 -9.65
C VAL A 331 -22.53 9.63 -10.18
N PRO A 332 -22.97 9.35 -11.42
CA PRO A 332 -23.07 7.98 -11.91
C PRO A 332 -21.72 7.25 -11.96
N GLU A 333 -20.67 7.93 -12.42
CA GLU A 333 -19.32 7.36 -12.53
C GLU A 333 -18.73 7.03 -11.16
N TYR A 334 -19.09 7.81 -10.13
CA TYR A 334 -18.72 7.50 -8.75
C TYR A 334 -19.36 6.18 -8.30
N VAL A 335 -20.68 6.01 -8.52
CA VAL A 335 -21.41 4.79 -8.13
C VAL A 335 -20.83 3.56 -8.85
N ASP A 336 -20.57 3.68 -10.16
CA ASP A 336 -20.00 2.61 -10.96
C ASP A 336 -18.61 2.20 -10.43
N VAL A 337 -17.74 3.17 -10.17
CA VAL A 337 -16.36 2.87 -9.76
C VAL A 337 -16.29 2.33 -8.33
N VAL A 338 -16.98 2.92 -7.36
CA VAL A 338 -16.92 2.44 -5.96
C VAL A 338 -17.48 1.03 -5.82
N ASN A 339 -18.43 0.64 -6.67
CA ASN A 339 -18.93 -0.73 -6.73
C ASN A 339 -17.90 -1.71 -7.33
N LYS A 340 -17.12 -1.29 -8.34
CA LYS A 340 -16.02 -2.09 -8.89
C LYS A 340 -14.90 -2.32 -7.87
N ILE A 341 -14.58 -1.32 -7.05
CA ILE A 341 -13.51 -1.38 -6.06
C ILE A 341 -13.97 -1.79 -4.65
N ASN A 342 -15.19 -2.31 -4.50
CA ASN A 342 -15.70 -2.85 -3.24
C ASN A 342 -15.29 -4.32 -3.05
N MET A 343 -14.37 -4.60 -2.11
CA MET A 343 -13.91 -5.95 -1.78
C MET A 343 -15.06 -6.84 -1.25
N GLY A 344 -16.06 -6.23 -0.62
CA GLY A 344 -17.23 -6.93 -0.09
C GLY A 344 -18.02 -7.67 -1.17
N THR A 345 -18.03 -7.17 -2.40
CA THR A 345 -18.74 -7.74 -3.55
C THR A 345 -17.85 -8.46 -4.54
N ALA A 346 -16.52 -8.36 -4.38
CA ALA A 346 -15.53 -9.05 -5.20
C ALA A 346 -15.54 -10.58 -4.98
N ALA A 347 -14.75 -11.31 -5.78
CA ALA A 347 -14.51 -12.73 -5.57
C ALA A 347 -13.86 -13.00 -4.19
N THR A 348 -13.94 -14.26 -3.74
CA THR A 348 -13.29 -14.68 -2.49
C THR A 348 -11.91 -15.24 -2.82
N PRO A 349 -10.85 -14.86 -2.08
CA PRO A 349 -9.52 -15.46 -2.20
C PRO A 349 -9.53 -16.96 -1.80
N THR A 350 -8.44 -17.67 -2.04
CA THR A 350 -8.31 -19.10 -1.69
C THR A 350 -7.24 -19.40 -0.63
N ILE A 351 -6.60 -18.37 -0.08
CA ILE A 351 -5.46 -18.49 0.83
C ILE A 351 -5.82 -18.10 2.27
N PRO A 352 -5.15 -18.64 3.29
CA PRO A 352 -5.36 -18.21 4.67
C PRO A 352 -4.93 -16.76 4.87
N MET A 353 -5.52 -16.07 5.86
CA MET A 353 -5.20 -14.66 6.11
C MET A 353 -5.10 -14.31 7.60
N PHE A 354 -4.18 -13.38 7.88
CA PHE A 354 -4.17 -12.60 9.11
C PHE A 354 -4.63 -11.18 8.80
N ILE A 355 -5.70 -10.74 9.46
CA ILE A 355 -6.32 -9.42 9.27
C ILE A 355 -6.34 -8.70 10.61
N ALA A 356 -5.64 -7.59 10.74
CA ALA A 356 -5.72 -6.75 11.94
C ALA A 356 -6.47 -5.43 11.69
N GLN A 357 -7.23 -4.98 12.69
CA GLN A 357 -8.01 -3.75 12.56
C GLN A 357 -8.05 -2.96 13.88
N ALA A 358 -7.51 -1.74 13.84
CA ALA A 358 -7.73 -0.74 14.88
C ALA A 358 -9.19 -0.20 14.83
N ALA A 359 -9.68 0.41 15.91
CA ALA A 359 -11.08 0.85 15.99
C ALA A 359 -11.32 2.16 16.75
N ASN A 360 -10.27 2.95 17.01
CA ASN A 360 -10.38 4.22 17.72
C ASN A 360 -9.78 5.42 16.96
N GLY A 361 -10.43 5.80 15.87
CA GLY A 361 -10.05 6.92 15.01
C GLY A 361 -10.19 8.31 15.61
N THR A 362 -10.86 8.47 16.76
CA THR A 362 -11.05 9.80 17.36
C THR A 362 -9.75 10.48 17.75
N ILE A 363 -8.71 9.70 18.06
CA ILE A 363 -7.36 10.18 18.39
C ILE A 363 -6.72 10.84 17.17
N GLU A 364 -7.08 10.41 15.96
CA GLU A 364 -6.59 10.92 14.68
C GLU A 364 -7.59 11.86 13.99
N GLY A 365 -8.60 12.33 14.74
CA GLY A 365 -9.50 13.38 14.28
C GLY A 365 -10.67 12.92 13.42
N THR A 366 -10.95 11.62 13.36
CA THR A 366 -12.17 11.09 12.71
C THR A 366 -13.14 10.59 13.77
N GLN A 367 -14.35 11.14 13.77
CA GLN A 367 -15.40 10.69 14.68
C GLN A 367 -15.95 9.32 14.23
N PRO A 368 -16.51 8.50 15.13
CA PRO A 368 -17.24 7.32 14.71
C PRO A 368 -18.32 7.70 13.70
N GLY A 369 -18.46 6.89 12.66
CA GLY A 369 -19.53 7.06 11.69
C GLY A 369 -20.89 6.97 12.38
N GLY A 370 -21.90 7.59 11.77
CA GLY A 370 -23.28 7.47 12.21
C GLY A 370 -23.80 6.02 12.22
N PRO A 371 -25.08 5.82 12.57
CA PRO A 371 -25.70 4.50 12.59
C PRO A 371 -25.47 3.73 11.28
N GLY A 372 -24.99 2.48 11.37
CA GLY A 372 -24.72 1.61 10.22
C GLY A 372 -23.29 1.66 9.66
N VAL A 373 -22.46 2.62 10.10
CA VAL A 373 -21.02 2.68 9.78
C VAL A 373 -20.18 2.36 11.02
N GLY A 374 -20.53 2.94 12.16
CA GLY A 374 -19.87 2.65 13.44
C GLY A 374 -18.43 3.15 13.52
N ALA A 375 -17.63 2.52 14.38
CA ALA A 375 -16.24 2.90 14.62
C ALA A 375 -15.28 2.44 13.51
N GLY A 376 -14.12 3.08 13.48
CA GLY A 376 -13.02 2.81 12.56
C GLY A 376 -11.71 3.25 13.19
N ASP A 377 -10.60 2.98 12.54
CA ASP A 377 -9.26 3.32 13.04
C ASP A 377 -8.86 4.77 12.82
N GLY A 378 -9.67 5.56 12.11
CA GLY A 378 -9.34 6.93 11.69
C GLY A 378 -9.55 7.12 10.20
N VAL A 379 -9.34 6.07 9.42
CA VAL A 379 -9.47 6.07 7.95
C VAL A 379 -10.23 4.84 7.43
N MET A 380 -10.01 3.66 8.02
CA MET A 380 -10.68 2.41 7.70
C MET A 380 -11.75 2.03 8.73
N ILE A 381 -12.81 1.37 8.26
CA ILE A 381 -14.02 1.11 9.05
C ILE A 381 -13.98 -0.30 9.62
N THR A 382 -14.02 -0.42 10.94
CA THR A 382 -13.90 -1.70 11.64
C THR A 382 -15.02 -2.67 11.27
N GLY A 383 -16.25 -2.17 11.18
CA GLY A 383 -17.40 -2.98 10.80
C GLY A 383 -17.29 -3.54 9.38
N ASP A 384 -16.68 -2.82 8.44
CA ASP A 384 -16.52 -3.30 7.07
C ASP A 384 -15.51 -4.45 7.01
N VAL A 385 -14.39 -4.32 7.73
CA VAL A 385 -13.36 -5.37 7.84
C VAL A 385 -13.90 -6.62 8.51
N ARG A 386 -14.74 -6.50 9.56
CA ARG A 386 -15.42 -7.65 10.16
C ARG A 386 -16.29 -8.40 9.15
N THR A 387 -17.09 -7.69 8.36
CA THR A 387 -17.95 -8.32 7.35
C THR A 387 -17.11 -9.01 6.27
N LEU A 388 -16.01 -8.41 5.83
CA LEU A 388 -15.09 -9.04 4.88
C LEU A 388 -14.45 -10.32 5.46
N ALA A 389 -13.92 -10.24 6.68
CA ALA A 389 -13.31 -11.39 7.35
C ALA A 389 -14.32 -12.54 7.54
N ARG A 390 -15.56 -12.22 7.92
CA ARG A 390 -16.65 -13.22 8.02
C ARG A 390 -17.02 -13.82 6.68
N LYS A 391 -17.10 -13.03 5.60
CA LYS A 391 -17.31 -13.54 4.24
C LYS A 391 -16.25 -14.59 3.88
N TYR A 392 -14.98 -14.33 4.21
CA TYR A 392 -13.89 -15.27 3.94
C TYR A 392 -13.98 -16.52 4.83
N CYS A 393 -14.33 -16.37 6.12
CA CYS A 393 -14.64 -17.49 7.00
C CYS A 393 -15.79 -18.37 6.48
N ASP A 394 -16.88 -17.77 6.01
CA ASP A 394 -18.05 -18.47 5.49
C ASP A 394 -17.74 -19.25 4.19
N ALA A 395 -16.69 -18.84 3.47
CA ALA A 395 -16.13 -19.56 2.33
C ALA A 395 -15.12 -20.67 2.72
N GLY A 396 -14.88 -20.88 4.02
CA GLY A 396 -14.03 -21.95 4.55
C GLY A 396 -12.56 -21.60 4.70
N LEU A 397 -12.17 -20.33 4.57
CA LEU A 397 -10.78 -19.91 4.74
C LEU A 397 -10.40 -19.87 6.23
N ALA A 398 -9.15 -20.22 6.52
CA ALA A 398 -8.57 -19.99 7.84
C ALA A 398 -8.21 -18.51 8.00
N ILE A 399 -9.06 -17.79 8.75
CA ILE A 399 -8.88 -16.37 9.05
C ILE A 399 -8.55 -16.18 10.53
N GLN A 400 -7.41 -15.53 10.79
CA GLN A 400 -7.13 -14.88 12.07
C GLN A 400 -7.48 -13.39 11.94
N TYR A 401 -8.45 -12.94 12.74
CA TYR A 401 -8.84 -11.54 12.81
C TYR A 401 -8.54 -10.96 14.19
N ASP A 402 -7.64 -9.97 14.26
CA ASP A 402 -7.28 -9.30 15.51
C ASP A 402 -7.77 -7.85 15.49
N GLN A 403 -8.56 -7.47 16.49
CA GLN A 403 -9.10 -6.12 16.60
C GLN A 403 -8.55 -5.39 17.81
N TYR A 404 -8.19 -4.12 17.63
CA TYR A 404 -7.65 -3.25 18.68
C TYR A 404 -8.61 -2.09 18.98
N ASP A 405 -9.53 -2.31 19.92
CA ASP A 405 -10.65 -1.40 20.19
C ASP A 405 -10.26 0.03 20.60
N THR A 406 -9.13 0.19 21.29
CA THR A 406 -8.69 1.48 21.85
C THR A 406 -7.64 2.18 21.01
N ILE A 407 -7.26 1.59 19.88
CA ILE A 407 -6.08 1.97 19.09
C ILE A 407 -6.52 2.63 17.78
N SER A 408 -5.78 3.65 17.35
CA SER A 408 -5.98 4.35 16.08
C SER A 408 -5.11 3.76 14.96
N HIS A 409 -5.24 4.25 13.73
CA HIS A 409 -4.65 3.65 12.54
C HIS A 409 -3.12 3.50 12.62
N PHE A 410 -2.38 4.56 12.98
CA PHE A 410 -0.91 4.52 13.02
C PHE A 410 -0.38 3.60 14.13
N LEU A 411 -0.99 3.66 15.32
CA LEU A 411 -0.63 2.77 16.43
C LEU A 411 -1.04 1.32 16.13
N GLY A 412 -2.10 1.12 15.34
CA GLY A 412 -2.52 -0.19 14.85
C GLY A 412 -1.43 -0.85 14.00
N ALA A 413 -0.78 -0.09 13.12
CA ALA A 413 0.34 -0.58 12.31
C ALA A 413 1.48 -1.11 13.18
N MET A 414 1.84 -0.35 14.22
CA MET A 414 2.92 -0.71 15.15
C MET A 414 2.61 -1.99 15.95
N LEU A 415 1.34 -2.20 16.34
CA LEU A 415 0.92 -3.40 17.05
C LEU A 415 0.76 -4.61 16.12
N TRP A 416 0.32 -4.39 14.89
CA TRP A 416 0.14 -5.43 13.88
C TRP A 416 1.48 -6.03 13.43
N LEU A 417 2.49 -5.18 13.20
CA LEU A 417 3.74 -5.58 12.54
C LEU A 417 4.43 -6.81 13.18
N PRO A 418 4.68 -6.88 14.50
CA PRO A 418 5.29 -8.08 15.09
C PRO A 418 4.46 -9.34 14.88
N GLY A 419 3.12 -9.22 14.96
CA GLY A 419 2.20 -10.32 14.70
C GLY A 419 2.21 -10.76 13.24
N ALA A 420 2.28 -9.81 12.31
CA ALA A 420 2.35 -10.07 10.87
C ALA A 420 3.63 -10.79 10.48
N LEU A 421 4.77 -10.34 10.99
CA LEU A 421 6.07 -10.98 10.80
C LEU A 421 6.06 -12.41 11.32
N ALA A 422 5.56 -12.63 12.55
CA ALA A 422 5.46 -13.98 13.12
C ALA A 422 4.48 -14.87 12.34
N TRP A 423 3.34 -14.33 11.92
CA TRP A 423 2.35 -15.08 11.17
C TRP A 423 2.87 -15.50 9.80
N VAL A 424 3.55 -14.60 9.08
CA VAL A 424 4.19 -14.87 7.79
C VAL A 424 5.32 -15.88 7.94
N ASP A 425 6.17 -15.73 8.96
CA ASP A 425 7.23 -16.69 9.28
C ASP A 425 6.65 -18.09 9.53
N ASP A 426 5.56 -18.19 10.29
CA ASP A 426 4.88 -19.46 10.54
C ASP A 426 4.37 -20.10 9.25
N ARG A 427 3.80 -19.32 8.31
CA ARG A 427 3.34 -19.83 7.01
C ARG A 427 4.52 -20.37 6.18
N LEU A 428 5.58 -19.57 6.05
CA LEU A 428 6.81 -19.92 5.30
C LEU A 428 7.63 -21.05 5.95
N ASN A 429 7.23 -21.51 7.14
CA ASN A 429 7.80 -22.69 7.80
C ASN A 429 6.78 -23.83 7.93
N GLY A 430 5.72 -23.82 7.12
CA GLY A 430 4.76 -24.91 7.00
C GLY A 430 3.88 -25.14 8.23
N LYS A 431 3.81 -24.20 9.17
CA LYS A 431 2.87 -24.32 10.30
C LYS A 431 1.45 -24.11 9.79
N PRO A 432 0.41 -24.80 10.30
CA PRO A 432 -0.98 -24.59 9.89
C PRO A 432 -1.54 -23.22 10.30
N ALA A 433 -2.48 -22.65 9.54
CA ALA A 433 -2.99 -21.30 9.79
C ALA A 433 -3.97 -21.32 10.97
N PRO A 434 -3.82 -20.42 11.96
CA PRO A 434 -4.81 -20.28 13.00
C PRO A 434 -6.12 -19.73 12.42
N SER A 435 -7.22 -19.99 13.11
CA SER A 435 -8.50 -19.36 12.80
C SER A 435 -9.26 -19.01 14.07
N ASN A 436 -9.87 -17.82 14.09
CA ASN A 436 -10.78 -17.38 15.13
C ASN A 436 -12.14 -16.93 14.57
N CYS A 437 -12.54 -17.48 13.41
CA CYS A 437 -13.78 -17.14 12.69
C CYS A 437 -15.03 -17.08 13.56
N ALA A 438 -15.17 -18.00 14.53
CA ALA A 438 -16.32 -18.06 15.44
C ALA A 438 -16.44 -16.84 16.39
N ASN A 439 -15.35 -16.08 16.58
CA ASN A 439 -15.29 -14.95 17.51
C ASN A 439 -15.38 -13.59 16.80
N ILE A 440 -15.46 -13.57 15.47
CA ILE A 440 -15.54 -12.32 14.71
C ILE A 440 -16.95 -11.76 14.86
N ALA A 441 -17.06 -10.58 15.48
CA ALA A 441 -18.33 -9.90 15.66
C ALA A 441 -18.98 -9.54 14.31
N PRO A 442 -20.32 -9.37 14.27
CA PRO A 442 -20.98 -8.80 13.10
C PRO A 442 -20.40 -7.44 12.69
N GLY A 443 -20.42 -7.19 11.39
CA GLY A 443 -19.95 -5.95 10.78
C GLY A 443 -21.05 -5.18 10.06
N ASN A 444 -20.65 -4.27 9.18
CA ASN A 444 -21.54 -3.41 8.42
C ASN A 444 -22.03 -4.08 7.13
N SER A 445 -23.01 -3.46 6.47
CA SER A 445 -23.38 -3.85 5.11
C SER A 445 -22.28 -3.46 4.13
N LEU A 446 -21.93 -4.40 3.25
CA LEU A 446 -21.03 -4.18 2.11
C LEU A 446 -21.78 -4.19 0.77
N ALA A 447 -23.10 -3.97 0.80
CA ALA A 447 -23.92 -3.96 -0.40
C ALA A 447 -23.45 -2.89 -1.40
N PRO A 448 -23.61 -3.13 -2.72
CA PRO A 448 -23.37 -2.12 -3.73
C PRO A 448 -24.17 -0.83 -3.48
N GLN A 449 -23.60 0.29 -3.89
CA GLN A 449 -24.30 1.56 -3.99
C GLN A 449 -25.33 1.52 -5.13
N GLU A 450 -26.48 2.14 -4.93
CA GLU A 450 -27.49 2.37 -5.96
C GLU A 450 -27.39 3.80 -6.49
N HIS A 451 -27.60 3.99 -7.80
CA HIS A 451 -27.72 5.33 -8.38
C HIS A 451 -28.91 6.06 -7.77
N ALA A 452 -28.72 7.35 -7.45
CA ALA A 452 -29.82 8.21 -7.08
C ALA A 452 -30.84 8.29 -8.24
N ARG A 453 -32.14 8.26 -7.90
CA ARG A 453 -33.24 8.31 -8.87
C ARG A 453 -33.54 9.71 -9.37
#